data_AF-A0AA43QM79-F1
#
_entry.id   AF-A0AA43QM79-F1
#
_cell.length_a   1.000
_cell.length_b   1.000
_cell.length_c   1.000
_cell.angle_alpha   90.00
_cell.angle_beta   90.00
_cell.angle_gamma   90.00
#
_symmetry.space_group_name_H-M   'P 1'
#
loop_
_entity.id
_entity.type
_entity.pdbx_description
1 polymer ?
#
loop_
_entity_poly.entity_id
_entity_poly.type
_entity_poly.pdbx_seq_one_letter_code
_entity_poly.pdbx_strand_id
1 'polypeptide(L)'
;MREAIRLLSQPPPFPPASSSTTPSLPVTDPFTSPTSPPYTYSTNAHDTFPAPSAFSGRHYSWIHIFPEGRVHQHPRKTMRYFKWGVSRLILEPDVCPDIIPMWVQGNEGIMHETRGWPRWFPRMGNKCGVWFGGNVRGEFEGLRGRWRGLVEEVEGRGGGGMGELSEELKYGERAVRLREECALQVRKAVLRVRRESGLEDEDPKQGLVETWREEGGRGRGGWMMGVL
;
A
#
# COMPACT_ATOMS: atom_id res chain seq x y z
N MET A 1 -6.32 -8.26 -19.35
CA MET A 1 -7.20 -8.32 -18.17
C MET A 1 -6.38 -7.83 -16.98
N ARG A 2 -6.58 -6.59 -16.54
CA ARG A 2 -5.81 -5.95 -15.46
C ARG A 2 -6.81 -5.55 -14.38
N GLU A 3 -6.93 -6.35 -13.34
CA GLU A 3 -7.75 -6.00 -12.18
C GLU A 3 -6.84 -5.93 -10.96
N ALA A 4 -6.75 -4.73 -10.39
CA ALA A 4 -6.00 -4.45 -9.19
C ALA A 4 -6.84 -4.78 -7.95
N ILE A 5 -6.16 -5.19 -6.88
CA ILE A 5 -6.75 -5.45 -5.56
C ILE A 5 -7.53 -4.20 -5.12
N ARG A 6 -8.86 -4.32 -5.01
CA ARG A 6 -9.77 -3.28 -4.53
C ARG A 6 -9.65 -3.21 -3.01
N LEU A 7 -9.00 -2.16 -2.50
CA LEU A 7 -8.92 -1.89 -1.07
C LEU A 7 -10.16 -1.06 -0.72
N LEU A 8 -11.17 -1.76 -0.21
CA LEU A 8 -12.52 -1.26 -0.01
C LEU A 8 -12.66 -0.55 1.33
N SER A 9 -13.20 0.66 1.30
CA SER A 9 -13.95 1.26 2.39
C SER A 9 -15.39 1.45 1.88
N GLN A 10 -16.33 0.94 2.67
CA GLN A 10 -17.78 0.98 2.52
C GLN A 10 -18.51 -0.11 1.69
N PRO A 11 -19.56 -0.72 2.28
CA PRO A 11 -20.50 -1.67 1.66
C PRO A 11 -21.61 -0.96 0.86
N PRO A 12 -22.36 -1.70 0.00
CA PRO A 12 -23.46 -1.12 -0.80
C PRO A 12 -24.54 -0.44 0.04
N PRO A 13 -25.12 0.70 -0.41
CA PRO A 13 -26.45 1.09 0.05
C PRO A 13 -27.51 0.13 -0.51
N PHE A 14 -28.34 -0.42 0.38
CA PHE A 14 -29.43 -1.33 0.01
C PHE A 14 -30.53 -0.62 -0.79
N PRO A 15 -31.20 -1.28 -1.75
CA PRO A 15 -32.44 -0.77 -2.33
C PRO A 15 -33.54 -0.68 -1.25
N PRO A 16 -34.49 0.26 -1.36
CA PRO A 16 -35.54 0.44 -0.35
C PRO A 16 -36.35 -0.85 -0.21
N ALA A 17 -36.35 -1.39 1.01
CA ALA A 17 -37.09 -2.60 1.35
C ALA A 17 -38.59 -2.38 1.04
N SER A 18 -39.15 -3.27 0.23
CA SER A 18 -40.59 -3.39 0.06
C SER A 18 -41.23 -3.70 1.42
N SER A 19 -42.22 -2.88 1.75
CA SER A 19 -42.95 -2.83 3.01
C SER A 19 -43.48 -4.19 3.48
N SER A 20 -43.09 -4.62 4.67
CA SER A 20 -43.90 -5.52 5.50
C SER A 20 -43.73 -5.19 6.99
N THR A 21 -44.79 -5.45 7.74
CA THR A 21 -45.29 -4.75 8.93
C THR A 21 -44.75 -5.29 10.27
N THR A 22 -44.08 -4.43 11.09
CA THR A 22 -43.90 -4.35 12.59
C THR A 22 -43.58 -5.60 13.48
N PRO A 23 -43.12 -5.49 14.77
CA PRO A 23 -42.82 -4.32 15.63
C PRO A 23 -41.46 -4.32 16.41
N SER A 24 -41.13 -3.13 16.95
CA SER A 24 -40.28 -2.76 18.12
C SER A 24 -38.91 -3.43 18.41
N LEU A 25 -37.90 -2.56 18.51
CA LEU A 25 -36.47 -2.73 18.79
C LEU A 25 -36.13 -3.54 20.06
N PRO A 26 -34.95 -4.20 20.07
CA PRO A 26 -34.01 -4.06 21.17
C PRO A 26 -32.68 -3.49 20.66
N VAL A 27 -32.04 -2.66 21.47
CA VAL A 27 -30.67 -2.14 21.27
C VAL A 27 -29.73 -3.33 21.04
N THR A 28 -29.24 -3.51 19.81
CA THR A 28 -28.36 -4.63 19.43
C THR A 28 -26.93 -4.17 19.20
N ASP A 29 -26.01 -4.86 19.88
CA ASP A 29 -24.56 -4.66 19.84
C ASP A 29 -24.01 -4.88 18.40
N PRO A 30 -23.21 -3.93 17.86
CA PRO A 30 -22.62 -4.00 16.51
C PRO A 30 -21.66 -5.18 16.28
N PHE A 31 -21.27 -5.95 17.31
CA PHE A 31 -20.35 -7.07 17.19
C PHE A 31 -20.99 -8.45 16.98
N THR A 32 -22.32 -8.60 17.09
CA THR A 32 -22.98 -9.94 17.05
C THR A 32 -24.16 -10.06 16.08
N SER A 33 -24.67 -8.98 15.49
CA SER A 33 -25.82 -9.08 14.57
C SER A 33 -25.42 -9.44 13.12
N PRO A 34 -26.09 -10.42 12.48
CA PRO A 34 -25.87 -10.83 11.08
C PRO A 34 -26.39 -9.81 10.05
N THR A 35 -26.73 -8.60 10.48
CA THR A 35 -27.29 -7.52 9.65
C THR A 35 -26.27 -6.43 9.31
N SER A 36 -25.04 -6.54 9.81
CA SER A 36 -23.89 -5.78 9.31
C SER A 36 -23.55 -6.30 7.91
N PRO A 37 -23.30 -5.43 6.91
CA PRO A 37 -23.18 -5.84 5.53
C PRO A 37 -22.11 -6.94 5.37
N PRO A 38 -22.43 -8.04 4.68
CA PRO A 38 -21.59 -9.22 4.67
C PRO A 38 -20.27 -8.85 4.02
N TYR A 39 -19.15 -9.12 4.71
CA TYR A 39 -17.79 -9.09 4.21
C TYR A 39 -17.69 -9.92 2.92
N THR A 40 -18.10 -9.34 1.80
CA THR A 40 -18.24 -10.02 0.52
C THR A 40 -17.83 -9.06 -0.58
N TYR A 41 -17.21 -9.57 -1.64
CA TYR A 41 -16.85 -8.79 -2.81
C TYR A 41 -17.33 -9.51 -4.07
N SER A 42 -17.55 -8.72 -5.12
CA SER A 42 -17.95 -9.20 -6.44
C SER A 42 -16.85 -8.87 -7.44
N THR A 43 -16.53 -9.82 -8.33
CA THR A 43 -15.61 -9.60 -9.45
C THR A 43 -16.33 -9.10 -10.70
N ASN A 44 -17.61 -9.45 -10.89
CA ASN A 44 -18.37 -9.13 -12.12
C ASN A 44 -19.75 -8.49 -11.89
N ALA A 45 -20.00 -7.95 -10.69
CA ALA A 45 -21.29 -7.42 -10.23
C ALA A 45 -22.47 -8.42 -10.15
N HIS A 46 -22.24 -9.69 -10.52
CA HIS A 46 -23.24 -10.76 -10.47
C HIS A 46 -22.84 -11.92 -9.54
N ASP A 47 -21.56 -12.01 -9.18
CA ASP A 47 -21.01 -12.97 -8.23
C ASP A 47 -20.86 -12.38 -6.82
N THR A 48 -20.83 -13.24 -5.81
CA THR A 48 -20.64 -12.81 -4.42
C THR A 48 -19.71 -13.80 -3.74
N PHE A 49 -18.50 -13.34 -3.41
CA PHE A 49 -17.51 -14.14 -2.69
C PHE A 49 -17.34 -13.58 -1.28
N PRO A 50 -17.21 -14.44 -0.23
CA PRO A 50 -16.82 -13.96 1.09
C PRO A 50 -15.42 -13.36 1.01
N ALA A 51 -15.30 -12.10 1.41
CA ALA A 51 -14.02 -11.43 1.57
C ALA A 51 -13.19 -12.19 2.62
N PRO A 52 -11.85 -12.20 2.50
CA PRO A 52 -11.00 -12.82 3.50
C PRO A 52 -11.27 -12.33 4.94
N SER A 53 -11.71 -11.08 5.10
CA SER A 53 -12.15 -10.47 6.36
C SER A 53 -13.48 -11.01 6.91
N ALA A 54 -14.20 -11.88 6.19
CA ALA A 54 -15.37 -12.58 6.71
C ALA A 54 -15.01 -13.65 7.75
N PHE A 55 -13.74 -14.08 7.78
CA PHE A 55 -13.28 -15.15 8.64
C PHE A 55 -12.48 -14.57 9.81
N SER A 56 -12.98 -14.76 11.04
CA SER A 56 -12.32 -14.29 12.28
C SER A 56 -10.84 -14.69 12.42
N GLY A 57 -10.43 -15.80 11.79
CA GLY A 57 -9.03 -16.26 11.76
C GLY A 57 -8.14 -15.66 10.66
N ARG A 58 -8.67 -14.77 9.81
CA ARG A 58 -7.94 -14.10 8.70
C ARG A 58 -7.84 -12.59 8.87
N HIS A 59 -8.36 -12.06 9.98
CA HIS A 59 -8.01 -10.71 10.43
C HIS A 59 -6.54 -10.72 10.84
N TYR A 60 -5.83 -9.59 10.67
CA TYR A 60 -4.40 -9.46 10.98
C TYR A 60 -3.44 -10.17 10.00
N SER A 61 -3.74 -10.13 8.70
CA SER A 61 -2.83 -10.61 7.65
C SER A 61 -1.58 -9.73 7.53
N TRP A 62 -0.41 -10.36 7.42
CA TRP A 62 0.87 -9.66 7.26
C TRP A 62 1.15 -9.40 5.79
N ILE A 63 1.49 -8.16 5.45
CA ILE A 63 1.84 -7.78 4.08
C ILE A 63 3.25 -7.20 4.09
N HIS A 64 4.16 -7.84 3.34
CA HIS A 64 5.52 -7.35 3.14
C HIS A 64 5.64 -6.79 1.72
N ILE A 65 6.15 -5.56 1.60
CA ILE A 65 6.15 -4.80 0.34
C ILE A 65 7.51 -4.15 0.13
N PHE A 66 7.99 -4.19 -1.11
CA PHE A 66 9.16 -3.45 -1.58
C PHE A 66 8.69 -2.23 -2.39
N PRO A 67 8.56 -1.03 -1.78
CA PRO A 67 7.95 0.13 -2.42
C PRO A 67 8.77 0.71 -3.59
N GLU A 68 10.03 0.33 -3.76
CA GLU A 68 10.84 0.65 -4.94
C GLU A 68 10.28 0.00 -6.22
N GLY A 69 9.64 -1.16 -6.08
CA GLY A 69 9.06 -1.94 -7.17
C GLY A 69 10.06 -2.43 -8.21
N ARG A 70 11.35 -2.50 -7.85
CA ARG A 70 12.44 -3.13 -8.62
C ARG A 70 13.54 -3.55 -7.64
N VAL A 71 14.25 -4.63 -7.92
CA VAL A 71 15.49 -4.96 -7.19
C VAL A 71 16.54 -3.92 -7.56
N HIS A 72 17.04 -3.19 -6.57
CA HIS A 72 18.08 -2.19 -6.75
C HIS A 72 19.33 -2.60 -5.97
N GLN A 73 20.42 -2.90 -6.70
CA GLN A 73 21.70 -3.32 -6.13
C GLN A 73 22.75 -2.27 -6.47
N HIS A 74 22.92 -1.27 -5.59
CA HIS A 74 23.92 -0.23 -5.76
C HIS A 74 25.08 -0.43 -4.77
N PRO A 75 26.36 -0.21 -5.17
CA PRO A 75 27.51 -0.39 -4.27
C PRO A 75 27.44 0.44 -2.99
N ARG A 76 26.82 1.63 -3.06
CA ARG A 76 26.62 2.52 -1.90
C ARG A 76 25.37 2.17 -1.07
N LYS A 77 24.65 1.09 -1.42
CA LYS A 77 23.44 0.62 -0.72
C LYS A 77 22.42 1.75 -0.54
N THR A 78 22.21 2.48 -1.63
CA THR A 78 21.24 3.57 -1.74
C THR A 78 19.87 3.01 -2.05
N MET A 79 18.81 3.65 -1.59
CA MET A 79 17.42 3.35 -1.97
C MET A 79 16.95 4.19 -3.14
N ARG A 80 16.14 3.58 -3.99
CA ARG A 80 15.41 4.30 -5.04
C ARG A 80 14.28 5.15 -4.42
N TYR A 81 13.64 5.97 -5.24
CA TYR A 81 12.33 6.54 -4.90
C TYR A 81 11.30 5.44 -4.62
N PHE A 82 10.37 5.74 -3.72
CA PHE A 82 9.25 4.84 -3.41
C PHE A 82 8.06 5.20 -4.28
N LYS A 83 7.42 4.18 -4.86
CA LYS A 83 6.20 4.40 -5.65
C LYS A 83 5.06 4.79 -4.71
N TRP A 84 4.33 5.84 -5.08
CA TRP A 84 3.22 6.36 -4.28
C TRP A 84 2.04 5.38 -4.11
N GLY A 85 2.00 4.30 -4.89
CA GLY A 85 1.03 3.21 -4.71
C GLY A 85 1.03 2.59 -3.30
N VAL A 86 2.15 2.63 -2.57
CA VAL A 86 2.22 2.19 -1.16
C VAL A 86 1.27 3.00 -0.26
N SER A 87 1.01 4.26 -0.60
CA SER A 87 0.17 5.16 0.18
C SER A 87 -1.29 4.72 0.19
N ARG A 88 -1.76 4.00 -0.84
CA ARG A 88 -3.12 3.46 -0.87
C ARG A 88 -3.36 2.48 0.28
N LEU A 89 -2.37 1.64 0.58
CA LEU A 89 -2.43 0.67 1.68
C LEU A 89 -2.37 1.31 3.07
N ILE A 90 -2.00 2.59 3.15
CA ILE A 90 -1.87 3.33 4.41
C ILE A 90 -3.03 4.30 4.58
N LEU A 91 -3.53 4.92 3.51
CA LEU A 91 -4.55 5.97 3.57
C LEU A 91 -5.97 5.43 3.42
N GLU A 92 -6.18 4.44 2.56
CA GLU A 92 -7.52 3.96 2.15
C GLU A 92 -8.17 2.97 3.13
N PRO A 93 -7.46 2.10 3.88
CA PRO A 93 -8.12 1.18 4.81
C PRO A 93 -8.85 1.92 5.93
N ASP A 94 -9.98 1.41 6.41
CA ASP A 94 -10.75 2.01 7.51
C ASP A 94 -9.94 2.11 8.80
N VAL A 95 -9.25 1.03 9.15
CA VAL A 95 -8.36 0.94 10.31
C VAL A 95 -6.93 1.22 9.85
N CYS A 96 -6.21 2.07 10.60
CA CYS A 96 -4.80 2.31 10.30
C CYS A 96 -3.98 1.04 10.58
N PRO A 97 -3.26 0.50 9.58
CA PRO A 97 -2.43 -0.67 9.78
C PRO A 97 -1.22 -0.33 10.66
N ASP A 98 -0.70 -1.33 11.35
CA ASP A 98 0.62 -1.25 11.97
C ASP A 98 1.68 -1.32 10.87
N ILE A 99 2.62 -0.37 10.90
CA ILE A 99 3.64 -0.22 9.85
C ILE A 99 5.00 -0.39 10.50
N ILE A 100 5.74 -1.41 10.07
CA ILE A 100 7.08 -1.73 10.57
C ILE A 100 8.07 -1.49 9.42
N PRO A 101 8.91 -0.44 9.48
CA PRO A 101 9.93 -0.21 8.47
C PRO A 101 11.02 -1.26 8.61
N MET A 102 11.46 -1.80 7.47
CA MET A 102 12.47 -2.84 7.40
C MET A 102 13.61 -2.42 6.49
N TRP A 103 14.83 -2.74 6.89
CA TRP A 103 16.02 -2.61 6.06
C TRP A 103 16.65 -3.99 5.87
N VAL A 104 16.95 -4.35 4.63
CA VAL A 104 17.53 -5.66 4.28
C VAL A 104 18.82 -5.43 3.50
N GLN A 105 19.89 -6.13 3.87
CA GLN A 105 21.22 -5.94 3.29
C GLN A 105 21.94 -7.28 3.11
N GLY A 106 22.85 -7.36 2.13
CA GLY A 106 23.75 -8.49 1.93
C GLY A 106 23.24 -9.54 0.94
N ASN A 107 21.99 -9.42 0.52
CA ASN A 107 21.40 -10.28 -0.51
C ASN A 107 22.13 -10.13 -1.85
N GLU A 108 22.65 -8.94 -2.14
CA GLU A 108 23.50 -8.64 -3.29
C GLU A 108 24.81 -9.45 -3.31
N GLY A 109 25.36 -9.79 -2.14
CA GLY A 109 26.56 -10.61 -2.02
C GLY A 109 26.26 -12.09 -2.27
N ILE A 110 25.08 -12.56 -1.86
CA ILE A 110 24.64 -13.96 -1.99
C ILE A 110 24.16 -14.24 -3.43
N MET A 111 23.27 -13.40 -3.95
CA MET A 111 22.56 -13.57 -5.24
C MET A 111 22.52 -12.27 -6.06
N HIS A 112 23.67 -11.84 -6.58
CA HIS A 112 23.76 -10.63 -7.41
C HIS A 112 22.95 -10.74 -8.74
N GLU A 113 22.39 -9.63 -9.22
CA GLU A 113 21.56 -9.60 -10.45
C GLU A 113 22.37 -9.96 -11.71
N THR A 114 23.61 -9.50 -11.81
CA THR A 114 24.49 -9.70 -12.98
C THR A 114 25.25 -11.04 -12.99
N ARG A 115 24.86 -12.00 -12.15
CA ARG A 115 25.55 -13.30 -12.04
C ARG A 115 25.47 -14.15 -13.31
N GLY A 116 26.58 -14.82 -13.63
CA GLY A 116 26.68 -15.81 -14.71
C GLY A 116 26.27 -17.23 -14.26
N TRP A 117 26.63 -18.22 -15.08
CA TRP A 117 26.39 -19.64 -14.76
C TRP A 117 27.36 -20.15 -13.68
N PRO A 118 26.92 -20.95 -12.68
CA PRO A 118 25.55 -21.41 -12.44
C PRO A 118 24.69 -20.35 -11.72
N ARG A 119 23.60 -19.93 -12.37
CA ARG A 119 22.71 -18.85 -11.92
C ARG A 119 21.72 -19.27 -10.82
N TRP A 120 21.75 -20.48 -10.30
CA TRP A 120 20.87 -20.91 -9.21
C TRP A 120 21.61 -21.10 -7.90
N PHE A 121 22.96 -21.13 -7.93
CA PHE A 121 23.76 -21.42 -6.76
C PHE A 121 24.13 -20.13 -6.00
N PRO A 122 23.79 -20.01 -4.70
CA PRO A 122 24.14 -18.86 -3.88
C PRO A 122 25.64 -18.85 -3.53
N ARG A 123 26.24 -17.66 -3.47
CA ARG A 123 27.62 -17.49 -2.99
C ARG A 123 27.67 -17.67 -1.47
N MET A 124 28.36 -18.71 -1.02
CA MET A 124 28.53 -19.01 0.41
C MET A 124 29.49 -18.02 1.08
N GLY A 125 29.35 -17.85 2.41
CA GLY A 125 30.24 -17.02 3.23
C GLY A 125 29.88 -15.53 3.27
N ASN A 126 28.85 -15.09 2.55
CA ASN A 126 28.35 -13.72 2.63
C ASN A 126 27.39 -13.54 3.82
N LYS A 127 27.42 -12.36 4.45
CA LYS A 127 26.51 -12.00 5.54
C LYS A 127 25.25 -11.34 4.98
N CYS A 128 24.08 -11.81 5.39
CA CYS A 128 22.81 -11.09 5.21
C CYS A 128 22.32 -10.57 6.56
N GLY A 129 21.71 -9.38 6.55
CA GLY A 129 21.15 -8.75 7.74
C GLY A 129 19.77 -8.18 7.44
N VAL A 130 18.90 -8.24 8.45
CA VAL A 130 17.58 -7.63 8.44
C VAL A 130 17.46 -6.79 9.71
N TRP A 131 17.13 -5.52 9.55
CA TRP A 131 16.89 -4.58 10.64
C TRP A 131 15.43 -4.17 10.60
N PHE A 132 14.81 -4.15 11.78
CA PHE A 132 13.42 -3.75 11.96
C PHE A 132 13.40 -2.47 12.79
N GLY A 133 12.68 -1.46 12.30
CA GLY A 133 12.38 -0.28 13.10
C GLY A 133 11.17 -0.49 14.00
N GLY A 134 10.88 0.53 14.82
CA GLY A 134 9.66 0.56 15.63
C GLY A 134 8.39 0.72 14.79
N ASN A 135 7.23 0.47 15.41
CA ASN A 135 5.94 0.73 14.78
C ASN A 135 5.76 2.24 14.56
N VAL A 136 5.60 2.65 13.29
CA VAL A 136 5.46 4.05 12.89
C VAL A 136 4.01 4.46 12.60
N ARG A 137 3.02 3.65 12.99
CA ARG A 137 1.59 3.90 12.79
C ARG A 137 1.17 5.33 13.14
N GLY A 138 1.62 5.83 14.29
CA GLY A 138 1.28 7.17 14.78
C GLY A 138 1.73 8.31 13.86
N GLU A 139 2.81 8.12 13.08
CA GLU A 139 3.31 9.14 12.15
C GLU A 139 2.33 9.42 10.99
N PHE A 140 1.46 8.45 10.67
CA PHE A 140 0.54 8.52 9.53
C PHE A 140 -0.87 8.99 9.90
N GLU A 141 -1.19 9.18 11.18
CA GLU A 141 -2.54 9.56 11.62
C GLU A 141 -2.97 10.92 11.06
N GLY A 142 -2.06 11.91 11.03
CA GLY A 142 -2.33 13.22 10.44
C GLY A 142 -2.56 13.20 8.93
N LEU A 143 -1.84 12.33 8.20
CA LEU A 143 -2.04 12.11 6.78
C LEU A 143 -3.39 11.44 6.51
N ARG A 144 -3.75 10.43 7.30
CA ARG A 144 -5.04 9.74 7.22
C ARG A 144 -6.21 10.65 7.57
N GLY A 145 -6.05 11.55 8.54
CA GLY A 145 -7.05 12.58 8.86
C GLY A 145 -7.34 13.48 7.66
N ARG A 146 -6.29 14.00 7.00
CA ARG A 146 -6.44 14.80 5.77
C ARG A 146 -7.07 14.01 4.62
N TRP A 147 -6.71 12.73 4.48
CA TRP A 147 -7.31 11.85 3.47
C TRP A 147 -8.82 11.65 3.70
N ARG A 148 -9.23 11.34 4.95
CA ARG A 148 -10.66 11.21 5.28
C ARG A 148 -11.45 12.48 5.02
N GLY A 149 -10.91 13.63 5.41
CA GLY A 149 -11.56 14.91 5.13
C GLY A 149 -11.72 15.18 3.62
N LEU A 150 -10.73 14.78 2.82
CA LEU A 150 -10.84 14.87 1.36
C LEU A 150 -11.91 13.92 0.80
N VAL A 151 -11.98 12.68 1.31
CA VAL A 151 -13.02 11.72 0.91
C VAL A 151 -14.42 12.25 1.25
N GLU A 152 -14.64 12.70 2.48
CA GLU A 152 -15.92 13.26 2.93
C GLU A 152 -16.36 14.48 2.09
N GLU A 153 -15.42 15.37 1.74
CA GLU A 153 -15.70 16.53 0.89
C GLU A 153 -16.16 16.13 -0.52
N VAL A 154 -15.51 15.12 -1.11
CA VAL A 154 -15.79 14.68 -2.47
C VAL A 154 -17.07 13.84 -2.54
N GLU A 155 -17.28 12.96 -1.57
CA GLU A 155 -18.51 12.17 -1.44
C GLU A 155 -19.72 13.06 -1.14
N GLY A 156 -19.56 14.09 -0.29
CA GLY A 156 -20.61 15.07 0.01
C GLY A 156 -21.08 15.89 -1.20
N ARG A 157 -20.28 15.95 -2.28
CA ARG A 157 -20.66 16.56 -3.57
C ARG A 157 -21.38 15.58 -4.51
N GLY A 158 -21.69 14.37 -4.05
CA GLY A 158 -22.30 13.32 -4.87
C GLY A 158 -21.31 12.61 -5.80
N GLY A 159 -20.00 12.75 -5.54
CA GLY A 159 -18.94 12.15 -6.35
C GLY A 159 -18.53 10.78 -5.85
N GLY A 160 -19.17 9.71 -6.34
CA GLY A 160 -18.70 8.34 -6.10
C GLY A 160 -19.70 7.26 -6.47
N GLY A 161 -19.35 6.42 -7.43
CA GLY A 161 -19.98 5.12 -7.60
C GLY A 161 -19.49 4.18 -6.48
N MET A 162 -20.38 3.31 -6.01
CA MET A 162 -20.10 2.38 -4.92
C MET A 162 -18.77 1.62 -5.10
N GLY A 163 -17.86 1.73 -4.13
CA GLY A 163 -16.59 1.00 -4.11
C GLY A 163 -15.55 1.46 -5.13
N GLU A 164 -15.80 2.56 -5.85
CA GLU A 164 -14.86 3.14 -6.80
C GLU A 164 -14.48 4.56 -6.37
N LEU A 165 -13.18 4.80 -6.17
CA LEU A 165 -12.67 6.15 -5.95
C LEU A 165 -13.08 7.04 -7.12
N SER A 166 -13.65 8.21 -6.83
CA SER A 166 -13.93 9.22 -7.85
C SER A 166 -12.66 9.63 -8.59
N GLU A 167 -12.79 10.18 -9.81
CA GLU A 167 -11.64 10.65 -10.57
C GLU A 167 -10.83 11.73 -9.80
N GLU A 168 -11.49 12.54 -8.96
CA GLU A 168 -10.83 13.49 -8.06
C GLU A 168 -10.00 12.76 -6.98
N LEU A 169 -10.51 11.67 -6.41
CA LEU A 169 -9.75 10.87 -5.44
C LEU A 169 -8.66 10.01 -6.11
N LYS A 170 -8.81 9.66 -7.39
CA LYS A 170 -7.80 8.91 -8.15
C LYS A 170 -6.66 9.81 -8.61
N TYR A 171 -6.98 10.89 -9.32
CA TYR A 171 -6.02 11.72 -10.06
C TYR A 171 -6.01 13.20 -9.65
N GLY A 172 -6.88 13.61 -8.73
CA GLY A 172 -6.92 14.99 -8.26
C GLY A 172 -5.63 15.40 -7.56
N GLU A 173 -5.21 16.64 -7.79
CA GLU A 173 -3.94 17.18 -7.30
C GLU A 173 -3.77 17.02 -5.77
N ARG A 174 -4.86 17.26 -5.02
CA ARG A 174 -4.87 17.09 -3.55
C ARG A 174 -4.63 15.63 -3.14
N ALA A 175 -5.27 14.68 -3.82
CA ALA A 175 -5.13 13.26 -3.56
C ALA A 175 -3.72 12.78 -3.92
N VAL A 176 -3.20 13.17 -5.08
CA VAL A 176 -1.84 12.84 -5.53
C VAL A 176 -0.81 13.38 -4.54
N ARG A 177 -0.92 14.65 -4.14
CA ARG A 177 0.00 15.27 -3.17
C ARG A 177 0.00 14.56 -1.82
N LEU A 178 -1.16 14.16 -1.30
CA LEU A 178 -1.25 13.37 -0.06
C LEU A 178 -0.56 12.02 -0.19
N ARG A 179 -0.72 11.35 -1.34
CA ARG A 179 -0.08 10.07 -1.61
C ARG A 179 1.44 10.20 -1.76
N GLU A 180 1.93 11.26 -2.42
CA GLU A 180 3.35 11.55 -2.50
C GLU A 180 3.96 11.83 -1.12
N GLU A 181 3.30 12.64 -0.31
CA GLU A 181 3.74 12.96 1.05
C GLU A 181 3.80 11.70 1.93
N CYS A 182 2.77 10.84 1.84
CA CYS A 182 2.74 9.56 2.53
C CYS A 182 3.90 8.65 2.09
N ALA A 183 4.15 8.52 0.78
CA ALA A 183 5.24 7.69 0.27
C ALA A 183 6.61 8.22 0.71
N LEU A 184 6.78 9.54 0.75
CA LEU A 184 8.00 10.17 1.25
C LEU A 184 8.19 9.89 2.75
N GLN A 185 7.13 9.91 3.55
CA GLN A 185 7.21 9.54 4.97
C GLN A 185 7.60 8.07 5.15
N VAL A 186 7.02 7.15 4.37
CA VAL A 186 7.44 5.73 4.37
C VAL A 186 8.92 5.60 4.05
N ARG A 187 9.42 6.34 3.04
CA ARG A 187 10.85 6.34 2.68
C ARG A 187 11.72 6.84 3.84
N LYS A 188 11.33 7.92 4.50
CA LYS A 188 12.04 8.47 5.66
C LYS A 188 12.09 7.47 6.83
N ALA A 189 11.00 6.74 7.09
CA ALA A 189 10.97 5.72 8.11
C ALA A 189 11.99 4.59 7.83
N VAL A 190 12.10 4.14 6.59
CA VAL A 190 13.10 3.13 6.18
C VAL A 190 14.53 3.70 6.24
N LEU A 191 14.74 4.96 5.84
CA LEU A 191 16.05 5.63 5.97
C LEU A 191 16.53 5.67 7.42
N ARG A 192 15.62 5.85 8.39
CA ARG A 192 15.93 5.84 9.82
C ARG A 192 16.53 4.49 10.23
N VAL A 193 15.88 3.39 9.83
CA VAL A 193 16.36 2.01 10.08
C VAL A 193 17.69 1.75 9.37
N ARG A 194 17.84 2.28 8.15
CA ARG A 194 19.11 2.22 7.42
C ARG A 194 20.24 2.92 8.17
N ARG A 195 19.99 4.10 8.76
CA ARG A 195 20.98 4.81 9.59
C ARG A 195 21.34 4.01 10.84
N GLU A 196 20.35 3.38 11.47
CA GLU A 196 20.55 2.48 12.62
C GLU A 196 21.38 1.24 12.27
N SER A 197 21.38 0.81 11.01
CA SER A 197 22.27 -0.26 10.51
C SER A 197 23.74 0.16 10.35
N GLY A 198 24.08 1.43 10.60
CA GLY A 198 25.45 1.97 10.52
C GLY A 198 25.86 2.49 9.13
N LEU A 199 24.90 2.77 8.24
CA LEU A 199 25.16 3.38 6.93
C LEU A 199 25.00 4.91 6.99
N GLU A 200 25.83 5.63 6.25
CA GLU A 200 25.77 7.09 6.12
C GLU A 200 24.50 7.55 5.40
N ASP A 201 23.99 8.73 5.73
CA ASP A 201 22.82 9.31 5.07
C ASP A 201 22.97 9.38 3.54
N GLU A 202 21.88 9.10 2.85
CA GLU A 202 21.84 9.15 1.39
C GLU A 202 21.73 10.59 0.90
N ASP A 203 22.22 10.83 -0.32
CA ASP A 203 21.92 12.08 -1.04
C ASP A 203 20.38 12.18 -1.22
N PRO A 204 19.74 13.28 -0.79
CA PRO A 204 18.30 13.48 -0.96
C PRO A 204 17.81 13.27 -2.39
N LYS A 205 18.66 13.51 -3.40
CA LYS A 205 18.34 13.28 -4.82
C LYS A 205 17.98 11.82 -5.11
N GLN A 206 18.52 10.85 -4.37
CA GLN A 206 18.22 9.43 -4.56
C GLN A 206 16.72 9.11 -4.34
N GLY A 207 15.99 9.96 -3.61
CA GLY A 207 14.55 9.84 -3.42
C GLY A 207 13.69 10.38 -4.57
N LEU A 208 14.27 11.06 -5.56
CA LEU A 208 13.54 11.67 -6.67
C LEU A 208 13.47 10.73 -7.87
N VAL A 209 12.31 10.70 -8.55
CA VAL A 209 12.13 9.93 -9.79
C VAL A 209 13.12 10.36 -10.87
N GLU A 210 13.38 11.66 -10.95
CA GLU A 210 14.23 12.29 -11.96
C GLU A 210 15.66 11.74 -11.94
N THR A 211 16.22 11.50 -10.76
CA THR A 211 17.58 10.95 -10.58
C THR A 211 17.72 9.56 -11.21
N TRP A 212 16.63 8.83 -11.39
CA TRP A 212 16.61 7.48 -11.92
C TRP A 212 15.99 7.37 -13.32
N ARG A 213 15.72 8.52 -13.99
CA ARG A 213 15.08 8.54 -15.31
C ARG A 213 16.02 8.01 -16.40
N GLU A 214 17.32 8.28 -16.29
CA GLU A 214 18.34 7.85 -17.25
C GLU A 214 18.66 6.35 -17.16
N GLU A 215 18.57 5.76 -15.97
CA GLU A 215 18.81 4.33 -15.75
C GLU A 215 17.73 3.45 -16.43
N GLY A 216 16.57 4.02 -16.78
CA GLY A 216 15.51 3.35 -17.52
C GLY A 216 15.77 3.20 -19.02
N GLY A 217 16.71 3.96 -19.60
CA GLY A 217 16.92 4.00 -21.05
C GLY A 217 18.00 3.05 -21.59
N ARG A 218 19.01 2.71 -20.78
CA ARG A 218 20.15 1.92 -21.24
C ARG A 218 20.07 0.48 -20.76
N GLY A 219 19.28 -0.29 -21.52
CA GLY A 219 19.47 -1.73 -21.69
C GLY A 219 19.08 -2.60 -20.51
N ARG A 220 17.84 -3.10 -20.53
CA ARG A 220 17.44 -4.50 -20.29
C ARG A 220 15.93 -4.58 -20.08
N GLY A 221 15.23 -5.17 -21.06
CA GLY A 221 13.84 -5.61 -20.94
C GLY A 221 12.80 -4.48 -20.95
N GLY A 222 12.30 -4.15 -22.14
CA GLY A 222 11.30 -3.10 -22.33
C GLY A 222 10.00 -3.37 -21.55
N TRP A 223 9.63 -2.40 -20.72
CA TRP A 223 8.25 -2.13 -20.36
C TRP A 223 8.07 -0.62 -20.40
N MET A 224 7.20 -0.16 -21.32
CA MET A 224 6.75 1.22 -21.41
C MET A 224 6.25 1.69 -20.04
N MET A 225 6.87 2.76 -19.52
CA MET A 225 6.25 3.59 -18.50
C MET A 225 5.03 4.25 -19.14
N GLY A 226 3.86 3.68 -18.90
CA GLY A 226 2.60 4.40 -19.01
C GLY A 226 2.51 5.35 -17.83
N VAL A 227 2.45 6.65 -18.13
CA VAL A 227 1.94 7.67 -17.22
C VAL A 227 0.47 7.34 -16.99
N LEU A 228 0.13 6.95 -15.75
CA LEU A 228 -1.21 7.01 -15.15
C LEU A 228 -1.04 7.32 -13.66
#